data_AF-A0A8K1C4U2-F1
#
_entry.id   AF-A0A8K1C4U2-F1
#
_cell.length_a   1.000
_cell.length_b   1.000
_cell.length_c   1.000
_cell.angle_alpha   90.00
_cell.angle_beta   90.00
_cell.angle_gamma   90.00
#
_symmetry.space_group_name_H-M   'P 1'
#
loop_
_entity.id
_entity.type
_entity.pdbx_description
1 polymer ?
#
loop_
_entity_poly.entity_id
_entity_poly.type
_entity_poly.pdbx_seq_one_letter_code
_entity_poly.pdbx_strand_id
1 'polypeptide(L)'
;MNVLTSGDLAVGGTPALRTAAGSEDEEEFLMATFERVEIHITTEEDEDDENECMAEELPLNQTRGTLYVTTKRVLWIGDRTAPRVGYGWEVSQITLHAISRDPAAFPQPCLYCQIGTEKISEVRFVPAEDKQLSELFSALSKSAEMNPDDEEDEDDENLGGEGDWIYNEDEVENGARAAQIAAHLDSVLHIAPGVEPPSEPGQFDDADEDELL
;
A
#
# COMPACT_ATOMS: atom_id res chain seq x y z
N MET A 1 -1.96 7.58 12.74
CA MET A 1 -1.51 8.99 12.64
C MET A 1 -1.16 9.51 14.02
N ASN A 2 0.02 10.12 14.20
CA ASN A 2 0.48 10.65 15.47
C ASN A 2 0.31 12.17 15.52
N VAL A 3 -0.30 12.69 16.58
CA VAL A 3 -0.41 14.13 16.83
C VAL A 3 0.88 14.64 17.46
N LEU A 4 1.50 15.65 16.86
CA LEU A 4 2.71 16.27 17.40
C LEU A 4 2.33 17.42 18.33
N THR A 5 3.06 17.53 19.43
CA THR A 5 2.96 18.58 20.45
C THR A 5 4.25 19.38 20.54
N SER A 6 4.27 20.44 21.34
CA SER A 6 5.49 21.22 21.60
C SER A 6 6.62 20.41 22.24
N GLY A 7 6.31 19.30 22.92
CA GLY A 7 7.30 18.37 23.48
C GLY A 7 8.04 17.56 22.41
N ASP A 8 7.44 17.40 21.23
CA ASP A 8 8.01 16.67 20.09
C ASP A 8 8.94 17.55 19.24
N LEU A 9 9.20 18.79 19.68
CA LEU A 9 10.07 19.73 18.99
C LEU A 9 11.41 19.88 19.72
N ALA A 10 12.49 19.86 18.95
CA ALA A 10 13.82 20.19 19.42
C ALA A 10 14.01 21.72 19.55
N VAL A 11 15.17 22.12 20.10
CA VAL A 11 15.55 23.53 20.22
C VAL A 11 15.66 24.14 18.83
N GLY A 12 14.74 25.06 18.50
CA GLY A 12 14.62 25.67 17.16
C GLY A 12 13.38 25.25 16.37
N GLY A 13 12.54 24.36 16.94
CA GLY A 13 11.25 23.98 16.37
C GLY A 13 11.32 23.02 15.18
N THR A 14 12.47 22.37 14.98
CA THR A 14 12.59 21.14 14.19
C THR A 14 12.02 19.97 15.01
N PRO A 15 11.64 18.84 14.38
CA PRO A 15 11.22 17.67 15.12
C PRO A 15 12.36 17.14 16.01
N ALA A 16 11.99 16.64 17.20
CA ALA A 16 12.88 15.87 18.04
C ALA A 16 13.03 14.45 17.45
N LEU A 17 14.26 14.13 17.05
CA LEU A 17 14.61 12.81 16.50
C LEU A 17 14.87 11.82 17.64
N ARG A 18 14.51 10.56 17.42
CA ARG A 18 14.82 9.46 18.34
C ARG A 18 16.33 9.19 18.30
N THR A 19 16.98 9.35 19.46
CA THR A 19 18.41 9.05 19.63
C THR A 19 18.58 7.64 20.18
N ALA A 20 19.67 6.94 19.80
CA ALA A 20 20.01 5.55 20.12
C ALA A 20 20.24 5.25 21.63
N ALA A 21 19.28 5.57 22.51
CA ALA A 21 19.38 5.33 23.94
C ALA A 21 19.14 3.85 24.34
N GLY A 22 18.82 2.97 23.38
CA GLY A 22 18.44 1.57 23.60
C GLY A 22 19.09 0.55 22.63
N SER A 23 19.02 0.79 21.32
CA SER A 23 19.68 -0.01 20.26
C SER A 23 20.03 0.86 19.04
N GLU A 24 20.96 0.39 18.18
CA GLU A 24 21.32 1.09 16.93
C GLU A 24 20.15 1.13 15.93
N ASP A 25 19.24 0.16 15.99
CA ASP A 25 18.07 0.04 15.10
C ASP A 25 16.98 1.09 15.36
N GLU A 26 16.98 1.70 16.55
CA GLU A 26 16.05 2.75 16.96
C GLU A 26 16.52 4.17 16.61
N GLU A 27 17.73 4.31 16.04
CA GLU A 27 18.26 5.62 15.69
C GLU A 27 17.55 6.23 14.47
N GLU A 28 17.12 7.48 14.62
CA GLU A 28 16.40 8.21 13.59
C GLU A 28 17.22 9.39 13.07
N PHE A 29 17.39 9.47 11.76
CA PHE A 29 18.14 10.54 11.10
C PHE A 29 17.25 11.36 10.18
N LEU A 30 17.45 12.68 10.17
CA LEU A 30 16.79 13.57 9.21
C LEU A 30 17.39 13.38 7.82
N MET A 31 16.56 13.10 6.83
CA MET A 31 16.98 12.91 5.43
C MET A 31 16.76 14.17 4.59
N ALA A 32 15.58 14.78 4.72
CA ALA A 32 15.19 15.94 3.93
C ALA A 32 14.21 16.85 4.67
N THR A 33 14.18 18.12 4.28
CA THR A 33 13.26 19.12 4.81
C THR A 33 12.68 19.94 3.68
N PHE A 34 11.36 20.11 3.69
CA PHE A 34 10.61 20.83 2.67
C PHE A 34 9.76 21.90 3.33
N GLU A 35 10.06 23.16 3.03
CA GLU A 35 9.29 24.29 3.55
C GLU A 35 8.06 24.58 2.68
N ARG A 36 7.06 25.21 3.30
CA ARG A 36 5.84 25.73 2.63
C ARG A 36 4.98 24.64 1.98
N VAL A 37 5.01 23.45 2.56
CA VAL A 37 4.19 22.29 2.16
C VAL A 37 2.82 22.40 2.82
N GLU A 38 1.78 22.42 2.00
CA GLU A 38 0.39 22.33 2.46
C GLU A 38 -0.01 20.87 2.65
N ILE A 39 -0.79 20.58 3.70
CA ILE A 39 -1.25 19.23 4.00
C ILE A 39 -2.76 19.11 3.83
N HIS A 40 -3.21 18.03 3.21
CA HIS A 40 -4.63 17.66 3.13
C HIS A 40 -4.77 16.24 3.66
N ILE A 41 -5.59 16.07 4.68
CA ILE A 41 -5.87 14.77 5.30
C ILE A 41 -7.35 14.46 5.10
N THR A 42 -7.63 13.25 4.64
CA THR A 42 -8.97 12.70 4.45
C THR A 42 -9.04 11.37 5.17
N THR A 43 -10.01 11.21 6.05
CA THR A 43 -10.29 9.97 6.78
C THR A 43 -11.62 9.43 6.30
N GLU A 44 -11.71 8.12 6.04
CA GLU A 44 -13.00 7.49 5.78
C GLU A 44 -13.84 7.54 7.07
N GLU A 45 -15.07 8.05 6.96
CA GLU A 45 -16.07 8.02 8.02
C GLU A 45 -16.86 6.72 7.86
N ASP A 46 -16.93 5.89 8.92
CA ASP A 46 -17.76 4.70 8.88
C ASP A 46 -19.24 5.13 8.87
N GLU A 47 -19.94 4.91 7.76
CA GLU A 47 -21.35 5.30 7.58
C GLU A 47 -22.31 4.56 8.54
N ASP A 48 -21.84 3.51 9.22
CA ASP A 48 -22.63 2.63 10.09
C ASP A 48 -22.56 2.99 11.59
N ASP A 49 -21.74 3.96 12.00
CA ASP A 49 -21.74 4.43 13.40
C ASP A 49 -22.84 5.49 13.59
N GLU A 50 -24.04 5.06 14.03
CA GLU A 50 -25.14 5.93 14.49
C GLU A 50 -24.75 6.86 15.67
N ASN A 51 -23.52 6.73 16.16
CA ASN A 51 -22.90 7.65 17.06
C ASN A 51 -22.26 8.78 16.23
N GLU A 52 -23.01 9.85 16.01
CA GLU A 52 -22.60 11.15 15.44
C GLU A 52 -21.53 11.85 16.32
N CYS A 53 -20.52 11.11 16.75
CA CYS A 53 -19.51 11.51 17.71
C CYS A 53 -18.21 11.80 16.99
N MET A 54 -18.04 13.09 16.72
CA MET A 54 -16.76 13.76 16.63
C MET A 54 -15.90 13.28 15.47
N ALA A 55 -16.15 13.81 14.27
CA ALA A 55 -15.08 13.96 13.29
C ALA A 55 -13.86 14.50 14.04
N GLU A 56 -12.77 13.74 14.09
CA GLU A 56 -11.58 14.17 14.82
C GLU A 56 -11.17 15.53 14.27
N GLU A 57 -11.32 16.59 15.06
CA GLU A 57 -10.99 17.93 14.56
C GLU A 57 -9.49 17.92 14.20
N LEU A 58 -9.21 18.12 12.91
CA LEU A 58 -7.88 18.28 12.36
C LEU A 58 -7.64 19.79 12.13
N PRO A 59 -7.35 20.59 13.17
CA PRO A 59 -7.30 22.05 13.08
C PRO A 59 -6.18 22.58 12.19
N LEU A 60 -5.19 21.75 11.87
CA LEU A 60 -4.09 22.08 10.97
C LEU A 60 -4.29 21.50 9.56
N ASN A 61 -5.41 20.83 9.28
CA ASN A 61 -5.71 20.38 7.93
C ASN A 61 -5.82 21.59 6.98
N GLN A 62 -5.35 21.45 5.74
CA GLN A 62 -5.32 22.50 4.72
C GLN A 62 -4.49 23.74 5.12
N THR A 63 -3.55 23.58 6.05
CA THR A 63 -2.61 24.63 6.41
C THR A 63 -1.22 24.34 5.85
N ARG A 64 -0.35 25.35 5.85
CA ARG A 64 1.03 25.26 5.34
C ARG A 64 2.03 25.17 6.48
N GLY A 65 3.03 24.32 6.29
CA GLY A 65 4.05 24.05 7.27
C GLY A 65 5.35 23.59 6.65
N THR A 66 6.18 22.94 7.47
CA THR A 66 7.42 22.31 7.07
C THR A 66 7.28 20.81 7.22
N LEU A 67 7.59 20.08 6.15
CA LEU A 67 7.63 18.62 6.12
C LEU A 67 9.07 18.15 6.32
N TYR A 68 9.25 17.17 7.19
CA TYR A 68 10.51 16.54 7.51
C TYR A 68 10.39 15.06 7.19
N VAL A 69 11.29 14.57 6.36
CA VAL A 69 11.43 13.15 6.04
C VAL A 69 12.65 12.65 6.79
N THR A 70 12.46 11.66 7.64
CA THR A 70 13.53 11.00 8.40
C THR A 70 13.70 9.56 7.91
N THR A 71 14.64 8.81 8.48
CA THR A 71 14.83 7.40 8.17
C THR A 71 13.69 6.50 8.63
N LYS A 72 12.85 6.92 9.57
CA LYS A 72 11.79 6.11 10.19
C LYS A 72 10.39 6.73 10.09
N ARG A 73 10.31 8.06 10.07
CA ARG A 73 9.06 8.84 10.13
C ARG A 73 8.98 9.95 9.10
N VAL A 74 7.76 10.29 8.74
CA VAL A 74 7.39 11.53 8.04
C VAL A 74 6.66 12.43 9.02
N LEU A 75 7.16 13.65 9.19
CA LEU A 75 6.69 14.60 10.21
C LEU A 75 6.35 15.93 9.54
N TRP A 76 5.12 16.39 9.67
CA TRP A 76 4.67 17.68 9.18
C TRP A 76 4.37 18.62 10.35
N ILE A 77 4.99 19.79 10.38
CA ILE A 77 4.83 20.79 11.45
C ILE A 77 4.27 22.08 10.85
N GLY A 78 3.10 22.50 11.33
CA GLY A 78 2.40 23.72 10.91
C GLY A 78 2.66 24.87 11.87
N ASP A 79 1.82 25.00 12.89
CA ASP A 79 1.89 26.07 13.89
C ASP A 79 2.59 25.60 15.17
N ARG A 80 3.81 26.08 15.38
CA ARG A 80 4.66 25.73 16.55
C ARG A 80 4.17 26.35 17.87
N THR A 81 3.20 27.26 17.82
CA THR A 81 2.65 27.94 18.99
C THR A 81 1.35 27.33 19.48
N ALA A 82 0.71 26.50 18.64
CA ALA A 82 -0.51 25.79 18.97
C ALA A 82 -0.24 24.60 19.91
N PRO A 83 -1.25 24.14 20.67
CA PRO A 83 -1.12 22.94 21.52
C PRO A 83 -0.83 21.68 20.69
N ARG A 84 -1.44 21.61 19.49
CA ARG A 84 -1.12 20.66 18.44
C ARG A 84 -0.24 21.37 17.42
N VAL A 85 1.00 20.95 17.27
CA VAL A 85 1.97 21.63 16.38
C VAL A 85 2.05 21.00 14.99
N GLY A 86 1.58 19.77 14.84
CA GLY A 86 1.68 19.04 13.59
C GLY A 86 1.22 17.60 13.70
N TYR A 87 1.64 16.82 12.70
CA TYR A 87 1.23 15.43 12.49
C TYR A 87 2.42 14.59 12.03
N GLY A 88 2.42 13.31 12.40
CA GLY A 88 3.49 12.38 12.06
C GLY A 88 2.98 10.99 11.72
N TRP A 89 3.72 10.30 10.87
CA TRP A 89 3.47 8.92 10.47
C TRP A 89 4.78 8.16 10.51
N GLU A 90 4.73 6.92 11.01
CA GLU A 90 5.83 5.97 10.78
C GLU A 90 5.80 5.58 9.31
N VAL A 91 6.98 5.39 8.71
CA VAL A 91 7.08 5.07 7.28
C VAL A 91 6.45 3.71 6.97
N SER A 92 6.50 2.76 7.90
CA SER A 92 5.81 1.46 7.81
C SER A 92 4.28 1.57 7.78
N GLN A 93 3.71 2.70 8.22
CA GLN A 93 2.27 2.95 8.12
C GLN A 93 1.86 3.47 6.74
N ILE A 94 2.81 3.88 5.90
CA ILE A 94 2.55 4.40 4.56
C ILE A 94 2.54 3.22 3.59
N THR A 95 1.35 2.76 3.23
CA THR A 95 1.17 1.62 2.30
C THR A 95 1.64 1.97 0.88
N LEU A 96 1.41 3.21 0.46
CA LEU A 96 1.80 3.67 -0.87
C LEU A 96 1.99 5.19 -0.85
N HIS A 97 3.00 5.67 -1.58
CA HIS A 97 3.13 7.07 -1.97
C HIS A 97 3.30 7.21 -3.49
N ALA A 98 2.68 8.23 -4.07
CA ALA A 98 2.73 8.51 -5.50
C ALA A 98 2.67 10.01 -5.80
N ILE A 99 3.30 10.42 -6.91
CA ILE A 99 3.12 11.78 -7.44
C ILE A 99 1.79 11.83 -8.19
N SER A 100 0.88 12.69 -7.75
CA SER A 100 -0.34 13.03 -8.49
C SER A 100 -0.24 14.40 -9.11
N ARG A 101 -0.53 14.48 -10.41
CA ARG A 101 -0.57 15.72 -11.21
C ARG A 101 -1.89 15.90 -11.94
N ASP A 102 -2.85 15.00 -11.73
CA ASP A 102 -4.13 15.02 -12.41
C ASP A 102 -5.07 16.03 -11.74
N PRO A 103 -5.44 17.14 -12.43
CA PRO A 103 -6.35 18.14 -11.87
C PRO A 103 -7.76 17.61 -11.60
N ALA A 104 -8.16 16.50 -12.24
CA ALA A 104 -9.44 15.86 -11.97
C ALA A 104 -9.46 15.14 -10.62
N ALA A 105 -8.31 14.61 -10.19
CA ALA A 105 -8.15 13.95 -8.90
C ALA A 105 -7.89 14.96 -7.77
N PHE A 106 -7.02 15.95 -8.00
CA PHE A 106 -6.76 17.03 -7.03
C PHE A 106 -6.27 18.30 -7.76
N PRO A 107 -6.71 19.52 -7.38
CA PRO A 107 -6.46 20.73 -8.16
C PRO A 107 -4.98 21.13 -8.35
N GLN A 108 -4.08 20.60 -7.53
CA GLN A 108 -2.65 20.97 -7.52
C GLN A 108 -1.75 19.72 -7.59
N PRO A 109 -0.55 19.81 -8.18
CA PRO A 109 0.43 18.72 -8.09
C PRO A 109 0.78 18.42 -6.63
N CYS A 110 0.64 17.16 -6.21
CA CYS A 110 0.86 16.75 -4.84
C CYS A 110 1.50 15.37 -4.74
N LEU A 111 2.12 15.09 -3.60
CA LEU A 111 2.44 13.73 -3.21
C LEU A 111 1.22 13.16 -2.50
N TYR A 112 0.61 12.14 -3.08
CA TYR A 112 -0.45 11.36 -2.47
C TYR A 112 0.17 10.23 -1.65
N CYS A 113 -0.34 10.02 -0.44
CA CYS A 113 0.04 8.93 0.44
C CYS A 113 -1.23 8.24 0.96
N GLN A 114 -1.26 6.91 0.88
CA GLN A 114 -2.25 6.09 1.54
C GLN A 114 -1.66 5.51 2.83
N ILE A 115 -2.37 5.68 3.94
CA ILE A 115 -1.95 5.24 5.26
C ILE A 115 -2.74 3.99 5.64
N GLY A 116 -2.05 2.88 5.81
CA GLY A 116 -2.60 1.57 6.16
C GLY A 116 -2.62 1.36 7.67
N THR A 117 -3.55 2.01 8.35
CA THR A 117 -3.88 1.71 9.76
C THR A 117 -5.25 1.02 9.85
N GLU A 118 -5.76 0.76 11.06
CA GLU A 118 -7.09 0.11 11.28
C GLU A 118 -8.22 0.74 10.42
N LYS A 119 -8.11 2.03 10.11
CA LYS A 119 -8.88 2.72 9.08
C LYS A 119 -7.92 3.26 8.01
N ILE A 120 -8.31 3.13 6.74
CA ILE A 120 -7.57 3.72 5.63
C ILE A 120 -7.75 5.24 5.71
N SER A 121 -6.63 5.94 5.71
CA SER A 121 -6.63 7.41 5.61
C SER A 121 -5.72 7.86 4.49
N GLU A 122 -6.10 8.95 3.84
CA GLU A 122 -5.36 9.56 2.74
C GLU A 122 -4.69 10.85 3.23
N VAL A 123 -3.44 11.06 2.83
CA VAL A 123 -2.70 12.30 3.08
C VAL A 123 -2.11 12.80 1.78
N ARG A 124 -2.29 14.10 1.50
CA ARG A 124 -1.68 14.76 0.35
C ARG A 124 -0.76 15.87 0.84
N PHE A 125 0.48 15.86 0.35
CA PHE A 125 1.45 16.92 0.56
C PHE A 125 1.58 17.76 -0.71
N VAL A 126 1.21 19.03 -0.63
CA VAL A 126 1.26 19.97 -1.76
C VAL A 126 2.45 20.91 -1.55
N PRO A 127 3.60 20.65 -2.20
CA PRO A 127 4.74 21.56 -2.13
C PRO A 127 4.45 22.89 -2.85
N ALA A 128 5.21 23.93 -2.49
CA ALA A 128 5.08 25.22 -3.16
C ALA A 128 5.67 25.22 -4.58
N GLU A 129 6.65 24.35 -4.85
CA GLU A 129 7.34 24.24 -6.14
C GLU A 129 7.34 22.79 -6.66
N ASP A 130 7.24 22.61 -7.99
CA ASP A 130 7.22 21.28 -8.63
C ASP A 130 8.55 20.51 -8.47
N LYS A 131 9.68 21.23 -8.34
CA LYS A 131 10.98 20.60 -8.07
C LYS A 131 10.99 19.89 -6.71
N GLN A 132 10.43 20.55 -5.69
CA GLN A 132 10.30 19.97 -4.35
C GLN A 132 9.44 18.70 -4.36
N LEU A 133 8.46 18.59 -5.27
CA LEU A 133 7.63 17.40 -5.37
C LEU A 133 8.44 16.15 -5.76
N SER A 134 9.35 16.31 -6.73
CA SER A 134 10.22 15.21 -7.19
C SER A 134 11.25 14.84 -6.12
N GLU A 135 11.83 15.84 -5.46
CA GLU A 135 12.77 15.63 -4.35
C GLU A 135 12.09 14.98 -3.13
N LEU A 136 10.86 15.39 -2.81
CA LEU A 136 10.06 14.82 -1.75
C LEU A 136 9.73 13.35 -2.02
N PHE A 137 9.28 13.03 -3.24
CA PHE A 137 9.05 11.64 -3.65
C PHE A 137 10.33 10.82 -3.50
N SER A 138 11.47 11.32 -3.99
CA SER A 138 12.75 10.61 -3.87
C SER A 138 13.17 10.40 -2.41
N ALA A 139 12.98 11.41 -1.54
CA ALA A 139 13.30 11.31 -0.13
C ALA A 139 12.42 10.27 0.57
N LEU A 140 11.12 10.27 0.28
CA LEU A 140 10.18 9.31 0.87
C LEU A 140 10.43 7.88 0.37
N SER A 141 10.68 7.70 -0.93
CA SER A 141 11.07 6.40 -1.48
C SER A 141 12.35 5.87 -0.81
N LYS A 142 13.34 6.75 -0.62
CA LYS A 142 14.59 6.34 0.04
C LYS A 142 14.37 5.97 1.51
N SER A 143 13.43 6.65 2.18
CA SER A 143 13.01 6.28 3.53
C SER A 143 12.33 4.92 3.55
N ALA A 144 11.40 4.65 2.62
CA ALA A 144 10.71 3.37 2.53
C ALA A 144 11.69 2.19 2.34
N GLU A 145 12.73 2.36 1.53
CA GLU A 145 13.80 1.35 1.36
C GLU A 145 14.52 0.96 2.67
N MET A 146 14.48 1.81 3.71
CA MET A 146 15.12 1.55 5.01
C MET A 146 14.14 1.00 6.06
N ASN A 147 12.87 0.85 5.71
CA ASN A 147 11.83 0.28 6.55
C ASN A 147 11.14 -0.84 5.77
N PRO A 148 11.86 -1.93 5.44
CA PRO A 148 11.18 -3.13 4.97
C PRO A 148 10.21 -3.57 6.07
N ASP A 149 9.07 -4.11 5.66
CA ASP A 149 8.20 -4.79 6.61
C ASP A 149 9.01 -5.92 7.24
N ASP A 150 8.82 -6.12 8.55
CA ASP A 150 9.37 -7.32 9.18
C ASP A 150 8.86 -8.48 8.35
N GLU A 151 9.77 -9.36 7.86
CA GLU A 151 9.35 -10.63 7.30
C GLU A 151 8.49 -11.25 8.40
N GLU A 152 7.16 -11.24 8.24
CA GLU A 152 6.36 -12.24 8.92
C GLU A 152 7.07 -13.52 8.53
N ASP A 153 7.65 -14.20 9.52
CA ASP A 153 8.21 -15.53 9.34
C ASP A 153 7.03 -16.37 8.79
N GLU A 154 6.84 -16.33 7.47
CA GLU A 154 6.16 -17.33 6.69
C GLU A 154 7.08 -18.55 6.77
N ASP A 155 7.20 -19.10 7.98
CA ASP A 155 7.25 -20.53 8.25
C ASP A 155 5.92 -21.16 7.76
N ASP A 156 5.42 -20.74 6.59
CA ASP A 156 4.49 -21.51 5.80
C ASP A 156 5.32 -22.57 5.07
N GLU A 157 5.77 -23.56 5.85
CA GLU A 157 6.13 -24.89 5.37
C GLU A 157 4.94 -25.59 4.65
N ASN A 158 3.90 -24.86 4.26
CA ASN A 158 2.73 -25.31 3.53
C ASN A 158 2.36 -24.40 2.33
N LEU A 159 3.30 -23.64 1.74
CA LEU A 159 3.19 -23.21 0.33
C LEU A 159 3.47 -24.39 -0.64
N GLY A 160 2.67 -25.45 -0.49
CA GLY A 160 2.58 -26.59 -1.39
C GLY A 160 1.55 -26.40 -2.51
N GLY A 161 1.32 -25.17 -2.98
CA GLY A 161 0.43 -24.94 -4.10
C GLY A 161 0.31 -23.47 -4.48
N GLU A 162 0.63 -23.17 -5.74
CA GLU A 162 0.15 -21.97 -6.46
C GLU A 162 0.97 -20.66 -6.33
N GLY A 163 2.25 -20.71 -5.96
CA GLY A 163 3.07 -19.49 -5.83
C GLY A 163 4.50 -19.52 -6.38
N ASP A 164 4.98 -20.63 -6.93
CA ASP A 164 6.37 -20.74 -7.39
C ASP A 164 6.56 -20.08 -8.77
N TRP A 165 6.64 -18.75 -8.82
CA TRP A 165 7.06 -18.00 -10.02
C TRP A 165 8.58 -18.05 -10.25
N ILE A 166 9.28 -19.00 -9.61
CA ILE A 166 10.69 -19.29 -9.82
C ILE A 166 10.80 -20.44 -10.82
N TYR A 167 11.71 -20.32 -11.79
CA TYR A 167 11.91 -21.35 -12.81
C TYR A 167 12.35 -22.68 -12.17
N ASN A 168 11.47 -23.67 -12.17
CA ASN A 168 11.76 -25.04 -11.75
C ASN A 168 12.00 -25.93 -12.99
N GLU A 169 13.24 -26.40 -13.16
CA GLU A 169 13.63 -27.27 -14.29
C GLU A 169 12.82 -28.57 -14.31
N ASP A 170 12.50 -29.14 -13.14
CA ASP A 170 11.75 -30.38 -13.02
C ASP A 170 10.28 -30.21 -13.45
N GLU A 171 9.65 -29.05 -13.17
CA GLU A 171 8.29 -28.75 -13.60
C GLU A 171 8.21 -28.59 -15.12
N VAL A 172 9.18 -27.87 -15.71
CA VAL A 172 9.27 -27.68 -17.17
C VAL A 172 9.49 -29.02 -17.88
N GLU A 173 10.36 -29.89 -17.36
CA GLU A 173 10.57 -31.23 -17.92
C GLU A 173 9.31 -32.10 -17.80
N ASN A 174 8.63 -32.06 -16.66
CA ASN A 174 7.39 -32.82 -16.45
C ASN A 174 6.27 -32.35 -17.37
N GLY A 175 6.10 -31.03 -17.56
CA GLY A 175 5.15 -30.45 -18.51
C GLY A 175 5.44 -30.88 -19.95
N ALA A 176 6.72 -30.89 -20.35
CA ALA A 176 7.14 -31.35 -21.68
C ALA A 176 6.85 -32.84 -21.91
N ARG A 177 7.08 -33.68 -20.90
CA ARG A 177 6.77 -35.13 -20.96
C ARG A 177 5.26 -35.37 -21.03
N ALA A 178 4.47 -34.65 -20.25
CA ALA A 178 3.01 -34.74 -20.29
C ALA A 178 2.46 -34.38 -21.68
N ALA A 179 2.98 -33.31 -22.30
CA ALA A 179 2.60 -32.92 -23.65
C ALA A 179 2.97 -33.98 -24.71
N GLN A 180 4.13 -34.62 -24.58
CA GLN A 180 4.54 -35.72 -25.46
C GLN A 180 3.63 -36.95 -25.32
N ILE A 181 3.24 -37.30 -24.09
CA ILE A 181 2.30 -38.40 -23.83
C ILE A 181 0.93 -38.08 -24.42
N ALA A 182 0.42 -36.84 -24.26
CA ALA A 182 -0.84 -36.42 -24.82
C ALA A 182 -0.86 -36.51 -26.36
N ALA A 183 0.19 -36.03 -27.02
CA ALA A 183 0.33 -36.13 -28.47
C ALA A 183 0.41 -37.59 -28.96
N HIS A 184 1.07 -38.46 -28.20
CA HIS A 184 1.11 -39.89 -28.51
C HIS A 184 -0.27 -40.55 -28.37
N LEU A 185 -1.01 -40.24 -27.30
CA LEU A 185 -2.35 -40.77 -27.06
C LEU A 185 -3.34 -40.34 -28.15
N ASP A 186 -3.29 -39.07 -28.57
CA ASP A 186 -4.11 -38.55 -29.66
C ASP A 186 -3.80 -39.26 -30.99
N SER A 187 -2.51 -39.52 -31.26
CA SER A 187 -2.11 -40.27 -32.46
C SER A 187 -2.51 -41.75 -32.41
N VAL A 188 -2.75 -42.36 -31.25
CA VAL A 188 -3.11 -43.79 -31.12
C VAL A 188 -4.62 -43.99 -31.17
N LEU A 189 -5.40 -43.01 -30.69
CA LEU A 189 -6.85 -43.02 -30.72
C LEU A 189 -7.40 -42.85 -32.15
N HIS A 190 -7.40 -43.93 -32.92
CA HIS A 190 -8.08 -43.99 -34.20
C HIS A 190 -9.53 -44.45 -34.01
N ILE A 191 -10.49 -43.58 -34.29
CA ILE A 191 -11.90 -43.99 -34.39
C ILE A 191 -12.04 -44.85 -35.65
N ALA A 192 -12.49 -46.10 -35.51
CA ALA A 192 -12.72 -46.97 -36.65
C ALA A 192 -13.75 -46.33 -37.61
N PRO A 193 -13.50 -46.31 -38.93
CA PRO A 193 -14.43 -45.72 -39.88
C PRO A 193 -15.75 -46.52 -39.86
N GLY A 194 -16.82 -45.89 -39.38
CA GLY A 194 -18.16 -46.49 -39.24
C GLY A 194 -18.72 -46.50 -37.81
N VAL A 195 -17.98 -46.04 -36.80
CA VAL A 195 -18.55 -45.73 -35.49
C VAL A 195 -19.01 -44.27 -35.52
N GLU A 196 -20.32 -44.05 -35.67
CA GLU A 196 -20.91 -42.74 -35.40
C GLU A 196 -20.69 -42.46 -33.90
N PRO A 197 -20.14 -41.29 -33.51
CA PRO A 197 -20.13 -40.90 -32.11
C PRO A 197 -21.58 -40.94 -31.63
N PRO A 198 -21.87 -41.49 -30.43
CA PRO A 198 -23.24 -41.50 -29.94
C PRO A 198 -23.75 -40.06 -29.95
N SER A 199 -24.75 -39.80 -30.80
CA SER A 199 -25.49 -38.56 -30.85
C SER A 199 -26.52 -38.54 -29.72
N GLU A 200 -26.08 -38.88 -28.50
CA GLU A 200 -26.91 -38.65 -27.33
C GLU A 200 -26.80 -37.15 -26.99
N PRO A 201 -27.91 -36.40 -27.04
CA PRO A 201 -27.94 -35.08 -26.40
C PRO A 201 -27.52 -35.28 -24.94
N GLY A 202 -26.69 -34.37 -24.44
CA GLY A 202 -26.03 -34.51 -23.15
C GLY A 202 -26.99 -34.90 -22.03
N GLN A 203 -26.54 -35.81 -21.16
CA GLN A 203 -27.19 -36.29 -19.94
C GLN A 203 -27.33 -35.21 -18.85
N PHE A 204 -27.43 -33.94 -19.23
CA PHE A 204 -27.47 -32.77 -18.35
C PHE A 204 -28.61 -31.81 -18.71
N ASP A 205 -29.63 -32.27 -19.44
CA ASP A 205 -30.73 -31.43 -19.95
C ASP A 205 -32.09 -31.76 -19.30
N ASP A 206 -32.12 -32.56 -18.23
CA ASP A 206 -33.34 -32.96 -17.49
C ASP A 206 -33.38 -32.48 -16.03
N ALA A 207 -32.66 -31.40 -15.70
CA ALA A 207 -32.97 -30.63 -14.50
C ALA A 207 -34.10 -29.64 -14.81
N ASP A 208 -35.35 -30.11 -14.79
CA ASP A 208 -36.54 -29.26 -14.85
C ASP A 208 -36.54 -28.27 -13.66
N GLU A 209 -36.30 -26.98 -13.93
CA GLU A 209 -36.43 -25.87 -12.96
C GLU A 209 -37.91 -25.48 -12.72
N ASP A 210 -38.82 -26.44 -12.55
CA ASP A 210 -40.23 -26.17 -12.25
C ASP A 210 -40.67 -26.84 -10.94
N GLU A 211 -40.16 -26.33 -9.81
CA GLU A 211 -40.86 -26.42 -8.53
C GLU A 211 -40.65 -25.13 -7.70
N LEU A 212 -41.06 -23.99 -8.28
CA LEU A 212 -41.40 -22.79 -7.53
C LEU A 212 -42.90 -22.50 -7.68
N LEU A 213 -43.70 -23.17 -6.84
CA LEU A 213 -44.98 -22.66 -6.34
C LEU A 213 -45.37 -23.33 -5.02
#